data_AF-A0A1S3CFF4-F1
#
_entry.id   AF-A0A1S3CFF4-F1
#
_cell.length_a   1.000
_cell.length_b   1.000
_cell.length_c   1.000
_cell.angle_alpha   90.00
_cell.angle_beta   90.00
_cell.angle_gamma   90.00
#
_symmetry.space_group_name_H-M   'P 1'
#
loop_
_entity.id
_entity.type
_entity.pdbx_description
1 polymer ?
#
loop_
_entity_poly.entity_id
_entity_poly.type
_entity_poly.pdbx_seq_one_letter_code
_entity_poly.pdbx_strand_id
1 'polypeptide(L)'
;MAVAEEPILSRLDRLDNMLRRLEEIKGCAKSPKSSCASTPSSGTLTSDYHTSSVDLSPKSLEKHCRPINHVVRVAELKGSLVERMDNLEDRVLKLCIQVEGEMEREKDMVMVDQKKKKKPKKSFKQLVQQCMTGQGTTRDSWS
;
A
#
# COMPACT_ATOMS: atom_id res chain seq x y z
N MET A 1 24.65 -10.20 -3.57
CA MET A 1 24.19 -8.82 -3.79
C MET A 1 22.72 -8.77 -3.46
N ALA A 2 22.30 -7.89 -2.55
CA ALA A 2 20.88 -7.69 -2.29
C ALA A 2 20.24 -7.06 -3.54
N VAL A 3 19.20 -7.69 -4.07
CA VAL A 3 18.40 -7.11 -5.16
C VAL A 3 17.67 -5.92 -4.54
N ALA A 4 18.12 -4.70 -4.83
CA ALA A 4 17.40 -3.50 -4.43
C ALA A 4 16.08 -3.49 -5.22
N GLU A 5 14.98 -3.86 -4.56
CA GLU A 5 13.67 -3.74 -5.17
C GLU A 5 13.35 -2.27 -5.43
N GLU A 6 12.78 -2.02 -6.60
CA GLU A 6 12.31 -0.70 -7.00
C GLU A 6 11.23 -0.19 -6.03
N PRO A 7 11.24 1.11 -5.67
CA PRO A 7 10.21 1.70 -4.82
C PRO A 7 8.80 1.43 -5.34
N ILE A 8 7.85 1.21 -4.42
CA ILE A 8 6.45 0.87 -4.76
C ILE A 8 5.83 1.94 -5.67
N LEU A 9 6.12 3.23 -5.42
CA LEU A 9 5.60 4.34 -6.23
C LEU A 9 6.08 4.29 -7.67
N SER A 10 7.36 3.96 -7.90
CA SER A 10 7.91 3.81 -9.25
C SER A 10 7.30 2.62 -9.99
N ARG A 11 7.01 1.54 -9.26
CA ARG A 11 6.30 0.38 -9.82
C ARG A 11 4.87 0.72 -10.24
N LEU A 12 4.17 1.55 -9.47
CA LEU A 12 2.81 2.02 -9.80
C LEU A 12 2.83 2.95 -11.01
N ASP A 13 3.73 3.94 -11.03
CA ASP A 13 3.87 4.85 -12.17
C ASP A 13 4.14 4.09 -13.49
N ARG A 14 4.97 3.04 -13.45
CA ARG A 14 5.19 2.19 -14.61
C ARG A 14 3.90 1.47 -15.05
N LEU A 15 3.08 0.99 -14.13
CA LEU A 15 1.81 0.33 -14.44
C LEU A 15 0.82 1.30 -15.08
N ASP A 16 0.69 2.51 -14.54
CA ASP A 16 -0.18 3.56 -15.08
C ASP A 16 0.22 3.94 -16.51
N ASN A 17 1.52 4.09 -16.75
CA ASN A 17 2.04 4.35 -18.09
C ASN A 17 1.73 3.20 -19.07
N MET A 18 1.78 1.95 -18.62
CA MET A 18 1.41 0.79 -19.45
C MET A 18 -0.09 0.74 -19.74
N LEU A 19 -0.94 1.02 -18.74
CA LEU A 19 -2.39 1.06 -18.91
C LEU A 19 -2.81 2.12 -19.92
N ARG A 20 -2.26 3.34 -19.80
CA ARG A 20 -2.50 4.42 -20.77
C ARG A 20 -2.21 4.00 -22.21
N ARG A 21 -1.04 3.39 -22.45
CA ARG A 21 -0.66 2.91 -23.79
C ARG A 21 -1.60 1.83 -24.30
N LEU A 22 -2.05 0.91 -23.44
CA LEU A 22 -2.99 -0.14 -23.82
C LEU A 22 -4.37 0.44 -24.19
N GLU A 23 -4.80 1.52 -23.55
CA GLU A 23 -6.03 2.24 -23.90
C GLU A 23 -5.90 2.99 -25.24
N GLU A 24 -4.78 3.65 -25.48
CA GLU A 24 -4.48 4.33 -26.75
C GLU A 24 -4.54 3.36 -27.94
N ILE A 25 -3.92 2.18 -27.79
CA ILE A 25 -3.91 1.14 -28.84
C ILE A 25 -5.34 0.62 -29.11
N LYS A 26 -6.15 0.46 -28.06
CA LYS A 26 -7.55 0.02 -28.17
C LYS A 26 -8.42 1.03 -28.91
N GLY A 27 -8.16 2.34 -28.73
CA GLY A 27 -8.86 3.41 -29.45
C GLY A 27 -8.53 3.47 -30.95
N CYS A 28 -7.33 3.04 -31.35
CA CYS A 28 -6.84 3.08 -32.72
C CYS A 28 -7.44 1.98 -33.63
N ALA A 29 -8.02 0.92 -33.05
CA ALA A 29 -8.58 -0.23 -33.77
C ALA A 29 -9.81 0.08 -34.66
N LYS A 30 -10.33 1.32 -34.65
CA LYS A 30 -11.49 1.75 -35.46
C LYS A 30 -11.13 2.27 -36.85
N SER A 31 -9.85 2.30 -37.22
CA SER A 31 -9.38 2.80 -38.51
C SER A 31 -8.75 1.68 -39.36
N PRO A 32 -9.43 1.16 -40.39
CA PRO A 32 -8.80 0.30 -41.39
C PRO A 32 -8.20 1.17 -42.50
N LYS A 33 -7.09 1.88 -42.25
CA LYS A 33 -6.13 2.30 -43.30
C LYS A 33 -4.86 2.96 -42.74
N SER A 34 -3.75 2.50 -43.32
CA SER A 34 -2.41 3.10 -43.47
C SER A 34 -1.50 3.29 -42.26
N SER A 35 -0.40 2.53 -42.31
CA SER A 35 0.97 2.91 -41.96
C SER A 35 1.26 3.25 -40.50
N CYS A 36 1.55 2.22 -39.70
CA CYS A 36 2.46 2.35 -38.56
C CYS A 36 3.86 2.71 -39.07
N ALA A 37 4.12 4.00 -39.27
CA ALA A 37 5.49 4.51 -39.29
C ALA A 37 5.94 4.64 -37.83
N SER A 38 6.70 3.67 -37.33
CA SER A 38 7.36 3.76 -36.04
C SER A 38 8.43 4.86 -36.11
N THR A 39 8.14 6.03 -35.58
CA THR A 39 9.16 7.04 -35.29
C THR A 39 10.00 6.55 -34.11
N PRO A 40 11.34 6.45 -34.23
CA PRO A 40 12.18 6.24 -33.06
C PRO A 40 12.14 7.52 -32.22
N SER A 41 11.50 7.46 -31.06
CA SER A 41 11.54 8.55 -30.09
C SER A 41 12.94 8.64 -29.49
N SER A 42 13.83 9.34 -30.21
CA SER A 42 15.14 9.73 -29.72
C SER A 42 15.01 10.88 -28.74
N GLY A 43 15.38 10.62 -27.48
CA GLY A 43 16.02 11.61 -26.61
C GLY A 43 15.11 12.49 -25.76
N THR A 44 15.09 12.22 -24.46
CA THR A 44 15.38 13.24 -23.43
C THR A 44 15.96 12.51 -22.22
N LEU A 45 17.28 12.63 -22.05
CA LEU A 45 18.00 12.27 -20.83
C LEU A 45 17.55 13.20 -19.70
N THR A 46 17.07 12.63 -18.59
CA THR A 46 17.48 13.03 -17.23
C THR A 46 17.29 11.84 -16.29
N SER A 47 18.39 11.22 -15.87
CA SER A 47 18.63 10.70 -14.51
C SER A 47 19.73 9.65 -14.56
N ASP A 48 20.68 9.83 -13.65
CA ASP A 48 21.94 9.11 -13.52
C ASP A 48 21.77 7.68 -12.98
N TYR A 49 20.86 6.92 -13.58
CA TYR A 49 20.76 5.49 -13.36
C TYR A 49 21.61 4.81 -14.42
N HIS A 50 22.53 3.95 -13.98
CA HIS A 50 23.23 2.96 -14.77
C HIS A 50 22.21 2.12 -15.57
N THR A 51 21.72 2.69 -16.65
CA THR A 51 20.91 2.03 -17.65
C THR A 51 21.94 1.30 -18.48
N SER A 52 22.12 0.00 -18.21
CA SER A 52 22.68 -0.88 -19.22
C SER A 52 21.86 -0.63 -20.48
N SER A 53 22.46 0.08 -21.44
CA SER A 53 21.91 0.28 -22.77
C SER A 53 21.70 -1.11 -23.36
N VAL A 54 20.48 -1.63 -23.23
CA VAL A 54 20.11 -2.89 -23.85
C VAL A 54 19.96 -2.54 -25.32
N ASP A 55 20.91 -2.98 -26.14
CA ASP A 55 20.80 -2.88 -27.58
C ASP A 55 19.43 -3.43 -27.99
N LEU A 56 18.57 -2.59 -28.56
CA LEU A 56 17.22 -2.95 -29.00
C LEU A 56 17.21 -3.49 -30.43
N SER A 57 18.38 -3.77 -31.01
CA SER A 57 18.50 -4.48 -32.27
C SER A 57 17.74 -5.81 -32.22
N PRO A 58 17.05 -6.22 -33.30
CA PRO A 58 16.31 -7.48 -33.33
C PRO A 58 17.15 -8.69 -32.89
N LYS A 59 18.45 -8.70 -33.23
CA LYS A 59 19.40 -9.78 -32.90
C LYS A 59 19.80 -9.83 -31.42
N SER A 60 19.85 -8.68 -30.74
CA SER A 60 20.14 -8.64 -29.30
C SER A 60 18.88 -8.95 -28.49
N LEU A 61 17.71 -8.51 -28.97
CA LEU A 61 16.42 -8.75 -28.32
C LEU A 61 16.07 -10.25 -28.30
N GLU A 62 16.43 -11.00 -29.34
CA GLU A 62 16.17 -12.45 -29.44
C GLU A 62 16.79 -13.25 -28.28
N LYS A 63 17.88 -12.77 -27.68
CA LYS A 63 18.52 -13.40 -26.51
C LYS A 63 17.80 -13.11 -25.19
N HIS A 64 16.96 -12.09 -25.15
CA HIS A 64 16.29 -11.61 -23.93
C HIS A 64 14.77 -11.81 -23.95
N CYS A 65 14.18 -12.02 -25.13
CA CYS A 65 12.76 -12.29 -25.28
C CYS A 65 12.42 -13.76 -25.09
N ARG A 66 11.23 -14.00 -24.53
CA ARG A 66 10.62 -15.33 -24.51
C ARG A 66 9.91 -15.59 -25.85
N PRO A 67 9.81 -16.85 -26.30
CA PRO A 67 9.05 -17.19 -27.50
C PRO A 67 7.60 -16.68 -27.42
N ILE A 68 7.09 -16.13 -28.53
CA ILE A 68 5.77 -15.49 -28.57
C ILE A 68 4.64 -16.42 -28.10
N ASN A 69 4.67 -17.69 -28.51
CA ASN A 69 3.66 -18.69 -28.12
C ASN A 69 3.61 -18.91 -26.60
N HIS A 70 4.76 -18.84 -25.93
CA HIS A 70 4.81 -18.94 -24.48
C HIS A 70 4.18 -17.71 -23.82
N VAL A 71 4.48 -16.51 -24.33
CA VAL A 71 3.93 -15.26 -23.79
C VAL A 71 2.41 -15.21 -23.99
N VAL A 72 1.90 -15.59 -25.16
CA VAL A 72 0.46 -15.68 -25.46
C VAL A 72 -0.24 -16.61 -24.47
N ARG A 73 0.27 -17.84 -24.29
CA ARG A 73 -0.31 -18.79 -23.33
C ARG A 73 -0.34 -18.26 -21.90
N VAL A 74 0.73 -17.58 -21.47
CA VAL A 74 0.78 -16.97 -20.13
C VAL A 74 -0.24 -15.84 -19.99
N ALA A 75 -0.43 -15.03 -21.03
CA ALA A 75 -1.41 -13.96 -21.04
C ALA A 75 -2.85 -14.50 -21.01
N GLU A 76 -3.13 -15.58 -21.75
CA GLU A 76 -4.43 -16.26 -21.73
C GLU A 76 -4.74 -16.84 -20.34
N LEU A 77 -3.74 -17.44 -19.68
CA LEU A 77 -3.91 -18.04 -18.36
C LEU A 77 -4.05 -17.01 -17.24
N LYS A 78 -3.26 -15.93 -17.29
CA LYS A 78 -3.21 -14.92 -16.22
C LYS A 78 -4.19 -13.76 -16.42
N GLY A 79 -4.81 -13.68 -17.59
CA GLY A 79 -5.58 -12.54 -18.00
C GLY A 79 -4.72 -11.34 -18.42
N SER A 80 -5.40 -10.32 -18.92
CA SER A 80 -4.84 -9.03 -19.30
C SER A 80 -4.24 -8.30 -18.10
N LEU A 81 -3.41 -7.30 -18.37
CA LEU A 81 -2.89 -6.41 -17.33
C LEU A 81 -4.04 -5.69 -16.60
N VAL A 82 -5.08 -5.29 -17.33
CA VAL A 82 -6.24 -4.56 -16.80
C VAL A 82 -7.00 -5.40 -15.78
N GLU A 83 -7.34 -6.65 -16.10
CA GLU A 83 -8.03 -7.56 -15.18
C GLU A 83 -7.22 -7.81 -13.89
N ARG A 84 -5.89 -7.91 -14.02
CA ARG A 84 -5.02 -8.08 -12.85
C ARG A 84 -4.93 -6.81 -12.00
N MET A 85 -5.05 -5.63 -12.61
CA MET A 85 -5.08 -4.36 -11.88
C MET A 85 -6.39 -4.20 -11.12
N ASP A 86 -7.52 -4.49 -11.76
CA ASP A 86 -8.84 -4.52 -11.12
C ASP A 86 -8.86 -5.45 -9.89
N ASN A 87 -8.29 -6.66 -10.01
CA ASN A 87 -8.17 -7.57 -8.87
C ASN A 87 -7.28 -7.02 -7.74
N LEU A 88 -6.19 -6.33 -8.08
CA LEU A 88 -5.32 -5.72 -7.07
C LEU A 88 -6.02 -4.57 -6.36
N GLU A 89 -6.78 -3.75 -7.08
CA GLU A 89 -7.59 -2.67 -6.51
C GLU A 89 -8.62 -3.19 -5.51
N ASP A 90 -9.37 -4.25 -5.83
CA ASP A 90 -10.30 -4.89 -4.88
C ASP A 90 -9.60 -5.38 -3.60
N ARG A 91 -8.43 -6.02 -3.77
CA ARG A 91 -7.66 -6.55 -2.64
C ARG A 91 -7.10 -5.44 -1.76
N VAL A 92 -6.60 -4.36 -2.36
CA VAL A 92 -6.11 -3.18 -1.63
C VAL A 92 -7.27 -2.51 -0.89
N LEU A 93 -8.42 -2.32 -1.54
CA LEU A 93 -9.61 -1.75 -0.91
C LEU A 93 -10.04 -2.57 0.32
N LYS A 94 -10.08 -3.90 0.19
CA LYS A 94 -10.41 -4.81 1.29
C LYS A 94 -9.45 -4.68 2.47
N LEU A 95 -8.15 -4.57 2.20
CA LEU A 95 -7.13 -4.35 3.23
C LEU A 95 -7.28 -2.99 3.90
N CYS A 96 -7.55 -1.92 3.13
CA CYS A 96 -7.79 -0.58 3.69
C CYS A 96 -8.96 -0.60 4.68
N ILE A 97 -10.09 -1.19 4.29
CA ILE A 97 -11.27 -1.33 5.17
C ILE A 97 -10.93 -2.11 6.44
N GLN A 98 -10.17 -3.20 6.32
CA GLN A 98 -9.77 -4.01 7.47
C GLN A 98 -8.89 -3.21 8.45
N VAL A 99 -7.88 -2.52 7.93
CA VAL A 99 -6.94 -1.72 8.75
C VAL A 99 -7.66 -0.56 9.44
N GLU A 100 -8.54 0.16 8.73
CA GLU A 100 -9.36 1.22 9.32
C GLU A 100 -10.26 0.69 10.45
N GLY A 101 -10.89 -0.47 10.23
CA GLY A 101 -11.73 -1.11 11.24
C GLY A 101 -10.95 -1.66 12.43
N GLU A 102 -9.70 -2.11 12.25
CA GLU A 102 -8.80 -2.51 13.35
C GLU A 102 -8.37 -1.30 14.17
N MET A 103 -7.96 -0.22 13.51
CA MET A 103 -7.57 1.03 14.15
C MET A 103 -8.71 1.65 14.96
N GLU A 104 -9.95 1.60 14.46
CA GLU A 104 -11.12 2.10 15.21
C GLU A 104 -11.39 1.26 16.47
N ARG A 105 -11.32 -0.07 16.35
CA ARG A 105 -11.45 -0.98 17.50
C ARG A 105 -10.35 -0.76 18.54
N GLU A 106 -9.14 -0.48 18.11
CA GLU A 106 -8.02 -0.15 19.00
C GLU A 106 -8.29 1.15 19.76
N LYS A 107 -8.76 2.21 19.08
CA LYS A 107 -9.17 3.46 19.73
C LYS A 107 -10.26 3.25 20.78
N ASP A 108 -11.25 2.44 20.47
CA ASP A 108 -12.35 2.12 21.39
C ASP A 108 -11.85 1.40 22.64
N MET A 109 -10.97 0.40 22.49
CA MET A 109 -10.34 -0.30 23.62
C MET A 109 -9.55 0.67 24.50
N VAL A 110 -8.75 1.55 23.88
CA VAL A 110 -7.98 2.58 24.59
C VAL A 110 -8.90 3.54 25.35
N MET A 111 -10.02 3.98 24.76
CA MET A 111 -10.98 4.87 25.41
C MET A 111 -11.68 4.20 26.60
N VAL A 112 -12.06 2.92 26.47
CA VAL A 112 -12.68 2.15 27.56
C VAL A 112 -11.71 1.99 28.73
N ASP A 113 -10.45 1.66 28.47
CA ASP A 113 -9.43 1.51 29.51
C ASP A 113 -9.12 2.83 30.21
N GLN A 114 -9.08 3.95 29.47
CA GLN A 114 -8.95 5.28 30.07
C GLN A 114 -10.14 5.63 30.97
N LYS A 115 -11.37 5.26 30.59
CA LYS A 115 -12.56 5.46 31.43
C LYS A 115 -12.50 4.61 32.70
N LYS A 116 -12.06 3.35 32.62
CA LYS A 116 -11.92 2.45 33.79
C LYS A 116 -10.82 2.89 34.77
N LYS A 117 -9.73 3.49 34.28
CA LYS A 117 -8.62 3.97 35.14
C LYS A 117 -8.93 5.26 35.91
N LYS A 118 -9.95 6.02 35.52
CA LYS A 118 -10.41 7.19 36.28
C LYS A 118 -11.20 6.74 37.51
N LYS A 119 -10.50 6.44 38.61
CA LYS A 119 -11.15 6.24 39.92
C LYS A 119 -11.92 7.51 40.30
N PRO A 120 -13.15 7.40 40.85
CA PRO A 120 -13.86 8.56 41.37
C PRO A 120 -13.01 9.20 42.47
N LYS A 121 -12.63 10.46 42.29
CA LYS A 121 -11.93 11.24 43.32
C LYS A 121 -12.89 11.34 44.50
N LYS A 122 -12.57 10.68 45.62
CA LYS A 122 -13.25 10.97 46.89
C LYS A 122 -13.16 12.47 47.10
N SER A 123 -14.31 13.12 47.31
CA SER A 123 -14.35 14.58 47.39
C SER A 123 -13.42 15.05 48.51
N PHE A 124 -12.68 16.14 48.27
CA PHE A 124 -11.81 16.75 49.28
C PHE A 124 -12.57 17.01 50.60
N LYS A 125 -13.88 17.31 50.51
CA LYS A 125 -14.80 17.41 51.65
C LYS A 125 -14.81 16.16 52.53
N GLN A 126 -14.82 14.97 51.93
CA GLN A 126 -14.85 13.70 52.66
C GLN A 126 -13.52 13.43 53.39
N LEU A 127 -12.41 13.87 52.81
CA LEU A 127 -11.08 13.78 53.42
C LEU A 127 -10.94 14.76 54.60
N VAL A 128 -11.35 16.02 54.40
CA VAL A 128 -11.38 17.03 55.47
C VAL A 128 -12.30 16.58 56.61
N GLN A 129 -13.45 15.99 56.29
CA GLN A 129 -14.36 15.48 57.30
C GLN A 129 -13.76 14.32 58.11
N GLN A 130 -12.98 13.42 57.52
CA GLN A 130 -12.25 12.39 58.28
C GLN A 130 -11.16 12.98 59.18
N CYS A 131 -10.45 14.03 58.74
CA CYS A 131 -9.45 14.71 59.58
C CYS A 131 -10.08 15.45 60.76
N MET A 132 -11.26 16.05 60.57
CA MET A 132 -11.98 16.78 61.62
C MET A 132 -12.74 15.86 62.58
N THR A 133 -13.11 14.66 62.17
CA THR A 133 -13.87 13.70 63.01
C THR A 133 -13.01 12.76 63.84
N GLY A 134 -11.67 12.84 63.73
CA GLY A 134 -10.74 12.41 64.77
C GLY A 134 -11.00 11.04 65.40
N GLN A 135 -11.31 10.01 64.61
CA GLN A 135 -11.24 8.63 65.14
C GLN A 135 -9.84 8.08 64.91
N GLY A 136 -8.94 8.43 65.83
CA GLY A 136 -7.72 7.68 66.04
C GLY A 136 -8.09 6.32 66.63
N THR A 137 -7.95 5.25 65.85
CA THR A 137 -7.87 3.90 66.42
C THR A 137 -6.55 3.81 67.19
N THR A 138 -6.58 4.07 68.49
CA THR A 138 -5.56 3.62 69.44
C THR A 138 -5.56 2.09 69.44
N ARG A 139 -4.57 1.47 68.79
CA ARG A 139 -4.18 0.10 69.07
C ARG A 139 -3.08 0.14 70.12
N ASP A 140 -3.49 0.19 71.38
CA ASP A 140 -2.61 -0.18 72.48
C ASP A 140 -2.82 -1.67 72.76
N SER A 141 -1.82 -2.49 72.45
CA SER A 141 -1.67 -3.82 73.05
C SER A 141 -0.21 -4.24 73.00
N TRP A 142 0.55 -3.82 74.02
CA TRP A 142 1.69 -4.55 74.54
C TRP A 142 1.33 -5.02 75.95
N SER A 143 1.04 -6.31 76.10
CA SER A 143 1.33 -7.18 77.25
C SER A 143 0.81 -8.58 76.94
#